data_AF-A0A5C8KY60-F1
#
_entry.id   AF-A0A5C8KY60-F1
#
_cell.length_a   1.000
_cell.length_b   1.000
_cell.length_c   1.000
_cell.angle_alpha   90.00
_cell.angle_beta   90.00
_cell.angle_gamma   90.00
#
_symmetry.space_group_name_H-M   'P 1'
#
loop_
_entity.id
_entity.type
_entity.pdbx_description
1 polymer ?
#
loop_
_entity_poly.entity_id
_entity_poly.type
_entity_poly.pdbx_seq_one_letter_code
_entity_poly.pdbx_strand_id
1 'polypeptide(L)'
;MKEIRRGLPLAALSTALLALAALPAIATAQTPVNNGEPVFGLTAPTGGQLLFVIDVPEGSHDLLVVTSGGPGDADLAIRQGELPTFEENDCASFTVGNQDACLIESPAAGEWFILIDAWVEFEGLALVASFEDEPAQITPLEADVDLPVAGPPGSMSWFSVEVPEGAGEVVVEIFPEEGSTGDGDLFVRFGERPLPNGSDWDCRPFAVGSEEQCVLTDPQAGTWYIGVHAWPDSGELANVRILATGDLGEVEPPAIPSNLTVTLSGPRMRPDHNLSWDGGGETVDVWLNGAIVFTGANTGSYTQRVPILFGATNWQVCNAGTTECTD
;
A
#
# COMPACT_ATOMS: atom_id res chain seq x y z
N MET A 1 -12.44 56.79 -76.77
CA MET A 1 -11.05 56.79 -76.26
C MET A 1 -11.03 55.96 -74.99
N LYS A 2 -10.28 54.84 -74.99
CA LYS A 2 -9.80 54.01 -73.86
C LYS A 2 -10.84 53.52 -72.81
N GLU A 3 -11.24 52.25 -72.78
CA GLU A 3 -10.54 51.03 -72.30
C GLU A 3 -10.73 50.77 -70.77
N ILE A 4 -11.23 49.55 -70.46
CA ILE A 4 -10.87 48.68 -69.30
C ILE A 4 -11.49 49.04 -67.91
N ARG A 5 -12.01 48.15 -67.02
CA ARG A 5 -11.88 46.68 -66.78
C ARG A 5 -13.12 46.16 -66.01
N ARG A 6 -13.37 44.85 -66.18
CA ARG A 6 -14.28 43.99 -65.40
C ARG A 6 -13.88 43.88 -63.92
N GLY A 7 -14.87 43.75 -63.03
CA GLY A 7 -14.73 43.22 -61.67
C GLY A 7 -16.02 42.47 -61.29
N LEU A 8 -15.94 41.15 -61.25
CA LEU A 8 -16.99 40.21 -60.84
C LEU A 8 -17.14 40.28 -59.30
N PRO A 9 -18.35 40.23 -58.70
CA PRO A 9 -18.46 40.17 -57.25
C PRO A 9 -17.99 38.80 -56.75
N LEU A 10 -17.19 38.85 -55.69
CA LEU A 10 -16.61 37.73 -54.97
C LEU A 10 -17.73 36.82 -54.43
N ALA A 11 -17.74 35.55 -54.81
CA ALA A 11 -18.64 34.55 -54.24
C ALA A 11 -18.31 34.34 -52.76
N ALA A 12 -19.30 34.53 -51.89
CA ALA A 12 -19.19 34.15 -50.49
C ALA A 12 -19.13 32.62 -50.38
N LEU A 13 -17.97 32.08 -50.00
CA LEU A 13 -17.88 30.69 -49.58
C LEU A 13 -18.63 30.55 -48.25
N SER A 14 -19.79 29.91 -48.32
CA SER A 14 -20.50 29.41 -47.14
C SER A 14 -19.72 28.22 -46.59
N THR A 15 -18.91 28.42 -45.56
CA THR A 15 -18.40 27.35 -44.71
C THR A 15 -19.57 26.80 -43.89
N ALA A 16 -20.21 25.75 -44.39
CA ALA A 16 -21.10 24.94 -43.56
C ALA A 16 -20.24 24.26 -42.49
N LEU A 17 -20.32 24.75 -41.26
CA LEU A 17 -19.75 24.09 -40.10
C LEU A 17 -20.59 22.83 -39.87
N LEU A 18 -20.05 21.65 -40.22
CA LEU A 18 -20.63 20.38 -39.78
C LEU A 18 -20.40 20.33 -38.26
N ALA A 19 -21.41 20.67 -37.48
CA ALA A 19 -21.43 20.34 -36.07
C ALA A 19 -21.50 18.80 -35.98
N LEU A 20 -20.35 18.17 -35.76
CA LEU A 20 -20.29 16.78 -35.35
C LEU A 20 -20.94 16.75 -33.96
N ALA A 21 -22.21 16.36 -33.88
CA ALA A 21 -22.83 16.10 -32.60
C ALA A 21 -22.06 14.93 -31.97
N ALA A 22 -21.30 15.22 -30.90
CA ALA A 22 -20.77 14.17 -30.04
C ALA A 22 -21.99 13.37 -29.56
N LEU A 23 -22.04 12.08 -29.93
CA LEU A 23 -22.97 11.15 -29.31
C LEU A 23 -22.75 11.25 -27.79
N PRO A 24 -23.80 11.30 -26.95
CA PRO A 24 -23.59 11.21 -25.53
C PRO A 24 -22.91 9.87 -25.27
N ALA A 25 -21.71 9.91 -24.68
CA ALA A 25 -21.14 8.71 -24.09
C ALA A 25 -22.19 8.16 -23.14
N ILE A 26 -22.62 6.91 -23.34
CA ILE A 26 -23.47 6.24 -22.37
C ILE A 26 -22.60 6.15 -21.12
N ALA A 27 -22.91 6.94 -20.11
CA ALA A 27 -22.23 6.86 -18.84
C ALA A 27 -22.54 5.47 -18.26
N THR A 28 -21.55 4.58 -18.26
CA THR A 28 -21.63 3.30 -17.56
C THR A 28 -21.94 3.63 -16.09
N ALA A 29 -23.02 3.07 -15.55
CA ALA A 29 -23.38 3.32 -14.16
C ALA A 29 -22.27 2.78 -13.25
N GLN A 30 -21.73 3.65 -12.40
CA GLN A 30 -20.68 3.34 -11.44
C GLN A 30 -21.30 3.22 -10.05
N THR A 31 -20.85 2.24 -9.28
CA THR A 31 -21.27 2.06 -7.89
C THR A 31 -20.20 2.62 -6.95
N PRO A 32 -20.48 3.67 -6.16
CA PRO A 32 -19.51 4.15 -5.19
C PRO A 32 -19.32 3.13 -4.06
N VAL A 33 -18.08 2.96 -3.61
CA VAL A 33 -17.72 2.11 -2.45
C VAL A 33 -17.02 2.95 -1.39
N ASN A 34 -17.14 2.52 -0.12
CA ASN A 34 -16.49 3.18 1.00
C ASN A 34 -15.18 2.47 1.35
N ASN A 35 -14.21 3.22 1.87
CA ASN A 35 -12.92 2.68 2.30
C ASN A 35 -13.10 1.51 3.29
N GLY A 36 -12.59 0.33 2.93
CA GLY A 36 -12.59 -0.86 3.78
C GLY A 36 -13.96 -1.52 4.00
N GLU A 37 -15.04 -1.01 3.39
CA GLU A 37 -16.36 -1.63 3.52
C GLU A 37 -16.59 -2.68 2.42
N PRO A 38 -16.82 -3.96 2.77
CA PRO A 38 -17.06 -4.99 1.78
C PRO A 38 -18.41 -4.85 1.06
N VAL A 39 -18.39 -5.09 -0.25
CA VAL A 39 -19.58 -5.24 -1.10
C VAL A 39 -19.77 -6.72 -1.40
N PHE A 40 -20.81 -7.32 -0.82
CA PHE A 40 -21.09 -8.76 -0.95
C PHE A 40 -22.12 -9.07 -2.04
N GLY A 41 -22.15 -10.35 -2.43
CA GLY A 41 -23.23 -10.90 -3.24
C GLY A 41 -23.21 -10.44 -4.69
N LEU A 42 -22.04 -10.03 -5.19
CA LEU A 42 -21.86 -9.60 -6.56
C LEU A 42 -22.03 -10.78 -7.50
N THR A 43 -22.71 -10.54 -8.62
CA THR A 43 -22.94 -11.52 -9.67
C THR A 43 -22.81 -10.86 -11.03
N ALA A 44 -22.29 -11.60 -12.01
CA ALA A 44 -22.31 -11.19 -13.40
C ALA A 44 -22.27 -12.42 -14.33
N PRO A 45 -23.02 -12.41 -15.45
CA PRO A 45 -22.90 -13.44 -16.47
C PRO A 45 -21.58 -13.30 -17.22
N THR A 46 -21.14 -14.34 -17.94
CA THR A 46 -19.95 -14.27 -18.81
C THR A 46 -19.96 -13.05 -19.74
N GLY A 47 -18.88 -12.27 -19.73
CA GLY A 47 -18.70 -11.00 -20.43
C GLY A 47 -19.46 -9.82 -19.81
N GLY A 48 -20.08 -10.02 -18.66
CA GLY A 48 -20.70 -8.98 -17.85
C GLY A 48 -19.65 -8.20 -17.07
N GLN A 49 -19.89 -6.90 -16.91
CA GLN A 49 -18.99 -5.99 -16.23
C GLN A 49 -19.71 -5.28 -15.09
N LEU A 50 -19.04 -5.21 -13.95
CA LEU A 50 -19.43 -4.36 -12.82
C LEU A 50 -18.37 -3.27 -12.65
N LEU A 51 -18.83 -2.04 -12.44
CA LEU A 51 -17.96 -0.88 -12.34
C LEU A 51 -18.20 -0.16 -11.01
N PHE A 52 -17.12 0.02 -10.26
CA PHE A 52 -17.10 0.69 -8.97
C PHE A 52 -16.18 1.90 -9.00
N VAL A 53 -16.36 2.80 -8.04
CA VAL A 53 -15.51 3.97 -7.85
C VAL A 53 -15.24 4.20 -6.37
N ILE A 54 -13.98 4.52 -6.04
CA ILE A 54 -13.56 4.93 -4.71
C ILE A 54 -12.83 6.27 -4.80
N ASP A 55 -13.17 7.20 -3.91
CA ASP A 55 -12.47 8.48 -3.78
C ASP A 55 -11.27 8.30 -2.83
N VAL A 56 -10.05 8.47 -3.35
CA VAL A 56 -8.81 8.36 -2.58
C VAL A 56 -8.31 9.77 -2.20
N PRO A 57 -8.21 10.09 -0.90
CA PRO A 57 -7.65 11.35 -0.43
C PRO A 57 -6.19 11.59 -0.83
N GLU A 58 -5.75 12.86 -0.74
CA GLU A 58 -4.33 13.19 -0.85
C GLU A 58 -3.56 12.67 0.36
N GLY A 59 -2.42 12.03 0.11
CA GLY A 59 -1.57 11.45 1.16
C GLY A 59 -1.98 10.04 1.59
N SER A 60 -2.97 9.43 0.94
CA SER A 60 -3.30 8.03 1.19
C SER A 60 -2.20 7.08 0.69
N HIS A 61 -2.12 5.93 1.33
CA HIS A 61 -1.17 4.86 1.08
C HIS A 61 -1.91 3.55 0.83
N ASP A 62 -1.25 2.62 0.15
CA ASP A 62 -1.70 1.23 0.04
C ASP A 62 -3.16 1.07 -0.39
N LEU A 63 -3.52 1.64 -1.55
CA LEU A 63 -4.81 1.33 -2.17
C LEU A 63 -4.82 -0.14 -2.58
N LEU A 64 -5.48 -0.97 -1.79
CA LEU A 64 -5.64 -2.39 -2.00
C LEU A 64 -7.08 -2.68 -2.44
N VAL A 65 -7.23 -3.35 -3.57
CA VAL A 65 -8.51 -3.83 -4.07
C VAL A 65 -8.44 -5.35 -4.17
N VAL A 66 -9.35 -6.03 -3.49
CA VAL A 66 -9.41 -7.50 -3.41
C VAL A 66 -10.80 -7.98 -3.79
N THR A 67 -10.85 -9.02 -4.62
CA THR A 67 -12.04 -9.84 -4.83
C THR A 67 -11.86 -11.19 -4.16
N SER A 68 -12.94 -11.74 -3.62
CA SER A 68 -12.93 -13.04 -2.96
C SER A 68 -14.31 -13.71 -3.00
N GLY A 69 -14.33 -15.02 -2.78
CA GLY A 69 -15.56 -15.77 -2.53
C GLY A 69 -16.38 -16.12 -3.80
N GLY A 70 -17.34 -17.03 -3.62
CA GLY A 70 -18.21 -17.50 -4.70
C GLY A 70 -17.53 -18.39 -5.76
N PRO A 71 -18.30 -19.14 -6.56
CA PRO A 71 -17.80 -19.76 -7.79
C PRO A 71 -17.71 -18.73 -8.93
N GLY A 72 -16.84 -18.98 -9.91
CA GLY A 72 -16.73 -18.17 -11.12
C GLY A 72 -15.29 -17.91 -11.53
N ASP A 73 -15.12 -16.97 -12.45
CA ASP A 73 -13.83 -16.44 -12.89
C ASP A 73 -13.98 -14.94 -13.16
N ALA A 74 -13.55 -14.11 -12.21
CA ALA A 74 -13.80 -12.68 -12.18
C ALA A 74 -12.48 -11.91 -12.21
N ASP A 75 -12.20 -11.26 -13.33
CA ASP A 75 -10.99 -10.49 -13.54
C ASP A 75 -11.11 -9.09 -12.93
N LEU A 76 -10.00 -8.56 -12.41
CA LEU A 76 -9.92 -7.24 -11.78
C LEU A 76 -9.05 -6.29 -12.60
N ALA A 77 -9.50 -5.06 -12.82
CA ALA A 77 -8.67 -3.97 -13.33
C ALA A 77 -8.99 -2.65 -12.63
N ILE A 78 -7.96 -1.87 -12.30
CA ILE A 78 -8.09 -0.59 -11.60
C ILE A 78 -7.34 0.53 -12.34
N ARG A 79 -7.89 1.74 -12.32
CA ARG A 79 -7.25 2.91 -12.95
C ARG A 79 -7.67 4.23 -12.30
N GLN A 80 -6.73 5.16 -12.17
CA GLN A 80 -6.96 6.51 -11.67
C GLN A 80 -7.62 7.40 -12.73
N GLY A 81 -8.70 8.10 -12.37
CA GLY A 81 -9.31 9.20 -13.13
C GLY A 81 -10.02 8.82 -14.43
N GLU A 82 -9.83 7.61 -14.94
CA GLU A 82 -10.45 7.08 -16.16
C GLU A 82 -10.91 5.63 -15.96
N LEU A 83 -11.89 5.20 -16.76
CA LEU A 83 -12.35 3.81 -16.73
C LEU A 83 -11.21 2.86 -17.15
N PRO A 84 -10.90 1.82 -16.36
CA PRO A 84 -9.90 0.83 -16.74
C PRO A 84 -10.39 -0.01 -17.92
N THR A 85 -9.43 -0.46 -18.71
CA THR A 85 -9.58 -1.61 -19.61
C THR A 85 -8.44 -2.58 -19.33
N PHE A 86 -8.51 -3.79 -19.89
CA PHE A 86 -7.41 -4.75 -19.75
C PHE A 86 -6.12 -4.33 -20.47
N GLU A 87 -6.20 -3.41 -21.43
CA GLU A 87 -5.02 -2.83 -22.09
C GLU A 87 -4.55 -1.53 -21.45
N GLU A 88 -5.44 -0.81 -20.77
CA GLU A 88 -5.18 0.48 -20.14
C GLU A 88 -5.67 0.46 -18.68
N ASN A 89 -4.77 0.11 -17.77
CA ASN A 89 -4.98 0.05 -16.33
C ASN A 89 -3.68 0.42 -15.60
N ASP A 90 -3.82 0.79 -14.33
CA ASP A 90 -2.68 1.01 -13.43
C ASP A 90 -2.31 -0.29 -12.70
N CYS A 91 -3.28 -1.17 -12.47
CA CYS A 91 -3.09 -2.54 -12.06
C CYS A 91 -4.23 -3.42 -12.58
N ALA A 92 -3.93 -4.69 -12.88
CA ALA A 92 -4.93 -5.70 -13.17
C ALA A 92 -4.46 -7.08 -12.69
N SER A 93 -5.42 -7.94 -12.37
CA SER A 93 -5.22 -9.32 -11.97
C SER A 93 -6.23 -10.19 -12.71
N PHE A 94 -5.74 -11.30 -13.26
CA PHE A 94 -6.48 -12.23 -14.14
C PHE A 94 -6.35 -13.67 -13.64
N THR A 95 -6.40 -13.83 -12.32
CA THR A 95 -6.20 -15.11 -11.66
C THR A 95 -7.41 -15.99 -11.93
N VAL A 96 -7.19 -17.25 -12.28
CA VAL A 96 -8.29 -18.21 -12.40
C VAL A 96 -9.08 -18.27 -11.08
N GLY A 97 -10.36 -17.90 -11.14
CA GLY A 97 -11.27 -17.89 -10.00
C GLY A 97 -11.75 -16.49 -9.65
N ASN A 98 -12.16 -16.30 -8.40
CA ASN A 98 -12.66 -15.03 -7.90
C ASN A 98 -11.69 -14.42 -6.86
N GLN A 99 -10.39 -14.70 -6.98
CA GLN A 99 -9.37 -14.31 -6.00
C GLN A 99 -8.33 -13.43 -6.69
N ASP A 100 -8.71 -12.18 -6.91
CA ASP A 100 -7.88 -11.19 -7.57
C ASP A 100 -7.56 -10.06 -6.61
N ALA A 101 -6.35 -9.52 -6.74
CA ALA A 101 -5.90 -8.45 -5.89
C ALA A 101 -5.02 -7.49 -6.67
N CYS A 102 -5.17 -6.20 -6.37
CA CYS A 102 -4.35 -5.12 -6.90
C CYS A 102 -3.94 -4.20 -5.76
N LEU A 103 -2.64 -3.92 -5.66
CA LEU A 103 -2.09 -2.99 -4.68
C LEU A 103 -1.37 -1.84 -5.40
N ILE A 104 -1.79 -0.62 -5.08
CA ILE A 104 -1.07 0.62 -5.43
C ILE A 104 -0.51 1.20 -4.14
N GLU A 105 0.79 1.07 -3.92
CA GLU A 105 1.43 1.44 -2.65
C GLU A 105 1.37 2.96 -2.38
N SER A 106 1.43 3.76 -3.44
CA SER A 106 1.41 5.23 -3.39
C SER A 106 0.36 5.78 -4.36
N PRO A 107 -0.93 5.64 -4.04
CA PRO A 107 -2.01 6.06 -4.92
C PRO A 107 -2.05 7.58 -5.04
N ALA A 108 -2.27 8.08 -6.26
CA ALA A 108 -2.57 9.48 -6.47
C ALA A 108 -3.99 9.81 -5.95
N ALA A 109 -4.15 11.03 -5.42
CA ALA A 109 -5.46 11.52 -4.97
C ALA A 109 -6.48 11.57 -6.13
N GLY A 110 -7.74 11.33 -5.80
CA GLY A 110 -8.87 11.44 -6.73
C GLY A 110 -9.66 10.15 -6.89
N GLU A 111 -10.48 10.11 -7.93
CA GLU A 111 -11.32 8.95 -8.25
C GLU A 111 -10.48 7.81 -8.80
N TRP A 112 -10.65 6.62 -8.23
CA TRP A 112 -10.13 5.36 -8.74
C TRP A 112 -11.29 4.49 -9.19
N PHE A 113 -11.23 4.04 -10.44
CA PHE A 113 -12.24 3.20 -11.06
C PHE A 113 -11.81 1.74 -10.98
N ILE A 114 -12.74 0.89 -10.55
CA ILE A 114 -12.52 -0.55 -10.36
C ILE A 114 -13.48 -1.29 -11.29
N LEU A 115 -12.94 -2.05 -12.23
CA LEU A 115 -13.68 -2.93 -13.12
C LEU A 115 -13.53 -4.37 -12.63
N ILE A 116 -14.68 -5.03 -12.45
CA ILE A 116 -14.77 -6.48 -12.33
C ILE A 116 -15.42 -7.00 -13.61
N ASP A 117 -14.73 -7.87 -14.32
CA ASP A 117 -15.19 -8.48 -15.57
C ASP A 117 -15.34 -9.99 -15.40
N ALA A 118 -16.49 -10.52 -15.77
CA ALA A 118 -16.76 -11.95 -15.67
C ALA A 118 -16.19 -12.70 -16.87
N TRP A 119 -14.93 -13.17 -16.79
CA TRP A 119 -14.39 -14.09 -17.79
C TRP A 119 -15.23 -15.37 -17.88
N VAL A 120 -15.65 -15.88 -16.73
CA VAL A 120 -16.73 -16.87 -16.56
C VAL A 120 -17.77 -16.26 -15.63
N GLU A 121 -19.05 -16.64 -15.81
CA GLU A 121 -20.11 -16.25 -14.89
C GLU A 121 -19.71 -16.52 -13.43
N PHE A 122 -19.87 -15.51 -12.58
CA PHE A 122 -19.60 -15.61 -11.15
C PHE A 122 -20.83 -15.21 -10.33
N GLU A 123 -20.92 -15.80 -9.13
CA GLU A 123 -21.98 -15.47 -8.18
C GLU A 123 -21.44 -15.41 -6.75
N GLY A 124 -21.96 -14.49 -5.94
CA GLY A 124 -21.61 -14.41 -4.52
C GLY A 124 -20.21 -13.85 -4.24
N LEU A 125 -19.63 -13.14 -5.21
CA LEU A 125 -18.33 -12.50 -5.06
C LEU A 125 -18.42 -11.33 -4.07
N ALA A 126 -17.37 -11.16 -3.27
CA ALA A 126 -17.13 -10.02 -2.41
C ALA A 126 -16.05 -9.11 -3.02
N LEU A 127 -16.24 -7.80 -2.92
CA LEU A 127 -15.26 -6.78 -3.29
C LEU A 127 -14.93 -5.94 -2.05
N VAL A 128 -13.64 -5.75 -1.78
CA VAL A 128 -13.15 -4.76 -0.81
C VAL A 128 -12.17 -3.83 -1.53
N ALA A 129 -12.36 -2.52 -1.34
CA ALA A 129 -11.38 -1.51 -1.72
C ALA A 129 -11.00 -0.72 -0.46
N SER A 130 -9.73 -0.72 -0.10
CA SER A 130 -9.22 -0.05 1.08
C SER A 130 -7.98 0.77 0.79
N PHE A 131 -7.74 1.82 1.58
CA PHE A 131 -6.52 2.59 1.62
C PHE A 131 -6.25 3.03 3.06
N GLU A 132 -4.98 3.31 3.35
CA GLU A 132 -4.53 3.77 4.65
C GLU A 132 -4.18 5.26 4.62
N ASP A 133 -4.36 5.95 5.74
CA ASP A 133 -3.94 7.35 5.89
C ASP A 133 -2.43 7.49 6.14
N GLU A 134 -1.77 6.38 6.48
CA GLU A 134 -0.35 6.30 6.76
C GLU A 134 0.26 5.11 6.01
N PRO A 135 1.56 5.13 5.68
CA PRO A 135 2.21 3.99 5.02
C PRO A 135 2.07 2.71 5.85
N ALA A 136 1.83 1.57 5.18
CA ALA A 136 1.87 0.26 5.84
C ALA A 136 3.12 0.10 6.70
N GLN A 137 2.88 -0.21 7.97
CA GLN A 137 3.95 -0.59 8.88
C GLN A 137 4.29 -2.06 8.61
N ILE A 138 5.50 -2.31 8.14
CA ILE A 138 6.03 -3.66 7.98
C ILE A 138 6.74 -4.01 9.28
N THR A 139 6.17 -4.93 10.04
CA THR A 139 6.69 -5.28 11.37
C THR A 139 7.71 -6.41 11.24
N PRO A 140 9.00 -6.20 11.58
CA PRO A 140 9.98 -7.28 11.57
C PRO A 140 9.63 -8.33 12.62
N LEU A 141 9.67 -9.61 12.24
CA LEU A 141 9.56 -10.72 13.17
C LEU A 141 10.96 -11.09 13.67
N GLU A 142 11.10 -11.11 14.99
CA GLU A 142 12.26 -11.67 15.65
C GLU A 142 12.11 -13.19 15.77
N ALA A 143 13.23 -13.92 15.69
CA ALA A 143 13.23 -15.37 15.81
C ALA A 143 12.65 -15.82 17.16
N ASP A 144 11.74 -16.79 17.13
CA ASP A 144 11.10 -17.38 18.30
C ASP A 144 10.26 -16.39 19.15
N VAL A 145 9.90 -15.23 18.58
CA VAL A 145 9.02 -14.23 19.22
C VAL A 145 7.73 -14.12 18.44
N ASP A 146 6.61 -14.39 19.11
CA ASP A 146 5.29 -14.29 18.50
C ASP A 146 4.67 -12.89 18.67
N LEU A 147 3.98 -12.41 17.64
CA LEU A 147 3.32 -11.10 17.62
C LEU A 147 1.81 -11.26 17.42
N PRO A 148 0.98 -10.32 17.90
CA PRO A 148 -0.45 -10.35 17.65
C PRO A 148 -0.76 -9.96 16.21
N VAL A 149 -1.75 -10.61 15.62
CA VAL A 149 -2.34 -10.27 14.33
C VAL A 149 -3.82 -10.01 14.53
N ALA A 150 -4.29 -8.85 14.08
CA ALA A 150 -5.69 -8.47 14.11
C ALA A 150 -5.99 -7.45 13.02
N GLY A 151 -7.23 -7.40 12.55
CA GLY A 151 -7.65 -6.44 11.54
C GLY A 151 -9.11 -6.57 11.13
N PRO A 152 -9.70 -5.51 10.56
CA PRO A 152 -11.03 -5.57 9.98
C PRO A 152 -11.07 -6.52 8.76
N PRO A 153 -12.26 -6.99 8.34
CA PRO A 153 -12.39 -7.82 7.15
C PRO A 153 -11.78 -7.17 5.90
N GLY A 154 -11.01 -7.94 5.14
CA GLY A 154 -10.33 -7.51 3.92
C GLY A 154 -9.03 -6.74 4.12
N SER A 155 -8.60 -6.51 5.37
CA SER A 155 -7.32 -5.85 5.65
C SER A 155 -6.13 -6.79 5.52
N MET A 156 -4.96 -6.21 5.25
CA MET A 156 -3.66 -6.89 5.26
C MET A 156 -2.85 -6.42 6.46
N SER A 157 -2.29 -7.36 7.22
CA SER A 157 -1.20 -7.10 8.17
C SER A 157 0.13 -7.50 7.55
N TRP A 158 1.15 -6.63 7.67
CA TRP A 158 2.44 -6.81 7.01
C TRP A 158 3.57 -7.07 7.99
N PHE A 159 4.35 -8.11 7.72
CA PHE A 159 5.53 -8.48 8.49
C PHE A 159 6.71 -8.76 7.57
N SER A 160 7.92 -8.82 8.14
CA SER A 160 9.12 -9.24 7.43
C SER A 160 10.02 -10.13 8.28
N VAL A 161 10.83 -10.95 7.62
CA VAL A 161 11.97 -11.64 8.24
C VAL A 161 13.22 -11.45 7.39
N GLU A 162 14.37 -11.34 8.05
CA GLU A 162 15.67 -11.36 7.38
C GLU A 162 16.24 -12.77 7.38
N VAL A 163 16.48 -13.31 6.19
CA VAL A 163 17.04 -14.66 6.01
C VAL A 163 18.54 -14.54 5.69
N PRO A 164 19.43 -15.14 6.49
CA PRO A 164 20.87 -15.08 6.27
C PRO A 164 21.32 -16.02 5.15
N GLU A 165 22.51 -15.77 4.60
CA GLU A 165 23.12 -16.66 3.61
C GLU A 165 23.34 -18.07 4.17
N GLY A 166 22.82 -19.08 3.47
CA GLY A 166 22.97 -20.48 3.85
C GLY A 166 21.98 -20.98 4.91
N ALA A 167 20.91 -20.22 5.19
CA ALA A 167 19.75 -20.71 5.94
C ALA A 167 19.22 -22.02 5.32
N GLY A 168 19.03 -23.04 6.14
CA GLY A 168 18.50 -24.34 5.70
C GLY A 168 16.99 -24.43 5.77
N GLU A 169 16.38 -23.81 6.77
CA GLU A 169 14.93 -23.80 6.95
C GLU A 169 14.46 -22.54 7.68
N VAL A 170 13.37 -21.95 7.20
CA VAL A 170 12.62 -20.90 7.91
C VAL A 170 11.15 -21.29 7.89
N VAL A 171 10.51 -21.23 9.05
CA VAL A 171 9.09 -21.53 9.21
C VAL A 171 8.38 -20.26 9.65
N VAL A 172 7.33 -19.89 8.92
CA VAL A 172 6.41 -18.83 9.31
C VAL A 172 5.06 -19.48 9.56
N GLU A 173 4.45 -19.21 10.72
CA GLU A 173 3.15 -19.75 11.07
C GLU A 173 2.26 -18.70 11.71
N ILE A 174 0.95 -18.84 11.47
CA ILE A 174 -0.08 -18.18 12.25
C ILE A 174 -0.90 -19.23 12.98
N PHE A 175 -1.34 -18.89 14.19
CA PHE A 175 -2.12 -19.79 15.02
C PHE A 175 -3.13 -19.03 15.88
N PRO A 176 -4.32 -19.62 16.14
CA PRO A 176 -5.35 -19.00 16.96
C PRO A 176 -5.04 -19.12 18.45
N GLU A 177 -5.39 -18.08 19.22
CA GLU A 177 -5.46 -18.13 20.68
C GLU A 177 -6.90 -18.40 21.17
N GLU A 178 -7.05 -18.59 22.49
CA GLU A 178 -8.37 -18.72 23.10
C GLU A 178 -9.24 -17.48 22.78
N GLY A 179 -10.37 -17.72 22.12
CA GLY A 179 -11.29 -16.65 21.71
C GLY A 179 -10.97 -16.05 20.33
N SER A 180 -10.14 -16.70 19.51
CA SER A 180 -9.93 -16.30 18.11
C SER A 180 -11.23 -16.13 17.33
N THR A 181 -11.28 -15.09 16.50
CA THR A 181 -12.34 -14.79 15.54
C THR A 181 -11.75 -14.44 14.18
N GLY A 182 -12.59 -14.50 13.15
CA GLY A 182 -12.16 -14.28 11.76
C GLY A 182 -11.42 -15.48 11.20
N ASP A 183 -10.98 -15.32 9.96
CA ASP A 183 -10.12 -16.24 9.22
C ASP A 183 -8.93 -15.43 8.69
N GLY A 184 -7.73 -15.97 8.89
CA GLY A 184 -6.49 -15.28 8.58
C GLY A 184 -5.71 -16.15 7.62
N ASP A 185 -5.52 -15.66 6.40
CA ASP A 185 -4.78 -16.38 5.36
C ASP A 185 -3.32 -15.88 5.32
N LEU A 186 -2.37 -16.82 5.36
CA LEU A 186 -0.94 -16.56 5.35
C LEU A 186 -0.37 -16.58 3.93
N PHE A 187 0.36 -15.51 3.58
CA PHE A 187 1.10 -15.39 2.35
C PHE A 187 2.54 -14.98 2.65
N VAL A 188 3.51 -15.63 2.00
CA VAL A 188 4.94 -15.34 2.18
C VAL A 188 5.59 -15.20 0.81
N ARG A 189 6.40 -14.16 0.61
CA ARG A 189 7.10 -13.87 -0.65
C ARG A 189 8.46 -13.23 -0.42
N PHE A 190 9.45 -13.64 -1.22
CA PHE A 190 10.78 -13.07 -1.20
C PHE A 190 10.82 -11.70 -1.88
N GLY A 191 11.42 -10.71 -1.23
CA GLY A 191 11.77 -9.40 -1.81
C GLY A 191 10.63 -8.42 -2.09
N GLU A 192 9.38 -8.89 -2.14
CA GLU A 192 8.19 -8.07 -2.42
C GLU A 192 7.01 -8.50 -1.54
N ARG A 193 6.09 -7.56 -1.27
CA ARG A 193 4.87 -7.85 -0.50
C ARG A 193 3.99 -8.85 -1.25
N PRO A 194 3.58 -9.97 -0.61
CA PRO A 194 2.65 -10.89 -1.24
C PRO A 194 1.25 -10.29 -1.32
N LEU A 195 0.50 -10.61 -2.37
CA LEU A 195 -0.91 -10.21 -2.49
C LEU A 195 -1.83 -11.42 -2.29
N PRO A 196 -3.06 -11.21 -1.77
CA PRO A 196 -4.04 -12.27 -1.57
C PRO A 196 -4.71 -12.69 -2.90
N ASN A 197 -3.91 -12.90 -3.95
CA ASN A 197 -4.34 -13.44 -5.23
C ASN A 197 -3.80 -14.86 -5.44
N GLY A 198 -3.99 -15.43 -6.63
CA GLY A 198 -3.61 -16.82 -6.89
C GLY A 198 -2.15 -17.07 -7.26
N SER A 199 -1.30 -16.05 -7.39
CA SER A 199 0.08 -16.26 -7.86
C SER A 199 1.16 -15.35 -7.27
N ASP A 200 0.82 -14.28 -6.56
CA ASP A 200 1.79 -13.32 -6.01
C ASP A 200 2.34 -13.71 -4.64
N TRP A 201 2.76 -14.97 -4.49
CA TRP A 201 3.35 -15.52 -3.26
C TRP A 201 4.25 -16.71 -3.58
N ASP A 202 5.28 -16.92 -2.76
CA ASP A 202 6.16 -18.10 -2.83
C ASP A 202 5.63 -19.25 -1.97
N CYS A 203 4.94 -18.90 -0.87
CA CYS A 203 4.24 -19.85 -0.05
C CYS A 203 2.87 -19.33 0.39
N ARG A 204 1.88 -20.20 0.21
CA ARG A 204 0.50 -20.10 0.72
C ARG A 204 0.01 -21.52 1.03
N PRO A 205 -0.41 -21.82 2.28
CA PRO A 205 -0.72 -23.19 2.68
C PRO A 205 -2.13 -23.67 2.35
N PHE A 206 -3.06 -22.78 1.99
CA PHE A 206 -4.47 -23.09 1.68
C PHE A 206 -5.18 -23.86 2.81
N ALA A 207 -4.81 -23.54 4.05
CA ALA A 207 -5.47 -24.10 5.22
C ALA A 207 -6.85 -23.45 5.40
N VAL A 208 -7.64 -23.99 6.32
CA VAL A 208 -8.95 -23.43 6.67
C VAL A 208 -8.83 -22.85 8.07
N GLY A 209 -9.22 -21.59 8.25
CA GLY A 209 -9.03 -20.89 9.52
C GLY A 209 -7.60 -20.40 9.69
N SER A 210 -7.36 -19.69 10.79
CA SER A 210 -6.08 -19.04 11.08
C SER A 210 -4.97 -19.96 11.62
N GLU A 211 -5.02 -21.27 11.38
CA GLU A 211 -3.93 -22.21 11.70
C GLU A 211 -3.21 -22.57 10.39
N GLU A 212 -2.20 -21.77 10.05
CA GLU A 212 -1.51 -21.82 8.76
C GLU A 212 0.01 -21.83 8.92
N GLN A 213 0.71 -22.53 8.04
CA GLN A 213 2.16 -22.65 8.11
C GLN A 213 2.82 -22.68 6.73
N CYS A 214 3.86 -21.87 6.59
CA CYS A 214 4.79 -21.86 5.47
C CYS A 214 6.15 -22.37 5.90
N VAL A 215 6.60 -23.46 5.29
CA VAL A 215 7.96 -24.02 5.50
C VAL A 215 8.80 -23.71 4.27
N LEU A 216 9.75 -22.79 4.43
CA LEU A 216 10.72 -22.42 3.42
C LEU A 216 11.96 -23.29 3.60
N THR A 217 12.30 -24.10 2.60
CA THR A 217 13.49 -24.96 2.61
C THR A 217 14.57 -24.38 1.71
N ASP A 218 15.81 -24.33 2.21
CA ASP A 218 16.94 -23.65 1.58
C ASP A 218 16.57 -22.23 1.03
N PRO A 219 15.92 -21.35 1.83
CA PRO A 219 15.40 -20.07 1.33
C PRO A 219 16.51 -19.15 0.82
N GLN A 220 16.15 -18.31 -0.17
CA GLN A 220 17.03 -17.25 -0.62
C GLN A 220 17.33 -16.27 0.52
N ALA A 221 18.59 -15.85 0.63
CA ALA A 221 19.01 -14.84 1.58
C ALA A 221 18.48 -13.44 1.22
N GLY A 222 18.10 -12.67 2.24
CA GLY A 222 17.51 -11.35 2.14
C GLY A 222 16.14 -11.27 2.82
N THR A 223 15.43 -10.17 2.55
CA THR A 223 14.13 -9.89 3.15
C THR A 223 13.03 -10.76 2.53
N TRP A 224 12.30 -11.46 3.38
CA TRP A 224 11.03 -12.09 3.02
C TRP A 224 9.91 -11.27 3.65
N TYR A 225 8.88 -10.97 2.86
CA TYR A 225 7.68 -10.29 3.31
C TYR A 225 6.57 -11.29 3.57
N ILE A 226 5.83 -11.05 4.63
CA ILE A 226 4.71 -11.86 5.06
C ILE A 226 3.47 -10.97 5.10
N GLY A 227 2.40 -11.43 4.46
CA GLY A 227 1.07 -10.84 4.55
C GLY A 227 0.13 -11.78 5.27
N VAL A 228 -0.64 -11.26 6.23
CA VAL A 228 -1.80 -11.96 6.78
C VAL A 228 -3.06 -11.22 6.35
N HIS A 229 -3.89 -11.89 5.57
CA HIS A 229 -5.14 -11.33 5.06
C HIS A 229 -6.30 -11.73 5.97
N ALA A 230 -7.03 -10.76 6.52
CA ALA A 230 -8.27 -11.03 7.24
C ALA A 230 -9.39 -11.33 6.23
N TRP A 231 -9.83 -12.58 6.09
CA TRP A 231 -10.77 -12.96 5.03
C TRP A 231 -12.08 -12.15 5.11
N PRO A 232 -12.50 -11.45 4.04
CA PRO A 232 -13.64 -10.52 4.07
C PRO A 232 -14.96 -11.10 4.61
N ASP A 233 -15.23 -12.39 4.34
CA ASP A 233 -16.49 -13.04 4.73
C ASP A 233 -16.45 -13.64 6.16
N SER A 234 -15.32 -13.55 6.86
CA SER A 234 -15.09 -14.21 8.15
C SER A 234 -15.34 -13.32 9.37
N GLY A 235 -15.52 -12.02 9.17
CA GLY A 235 -15.61 -11.02 10.23
C GLY A 235 -14.24 -10.49 10.65
N GLU A 236 -14.19 -9.80 11.80
CA GLU A 236 -12.96 -9.24 12.34
C GLU A 236 -11.98 -10.34 12.76
N LEU A 237 -10.73 -10.22 12.27
CA LEU A 237 -9.63 -11.09 12.67
C LEU A 237 -9.12 -10.62 14.03
N ALA A 238 -9.18 -11.49 15.04
CA ALA A 238 -8.69 -11.18 16.38
C ALA A 238 -8.21 -12.43 17.13
N ASN A 239 -7.34 -12.20 18.13
CA ASN A 239 -6.68 -13.24 18.94
C ASN A 239 -6.00 -14.31 18.07
N VAL A 240 -5.27 -13.85 17.05
CA VAL A 240 -4.37 -14.67 16.23
C VAL A 240 -2.95 -14.20 16.49
N ARG A 241 -2.00 -15.12 16.45
CA ARG A 241 -0.57 -14.86 16.64
C ARG A 241 0.18 -15.27 15.39
N ILE A 242 1.28 -14.58 15.10
CA ILE A 242 2.24 -14.94 14.06
C ILE A 242 3.59 -15.22 14.71
N LEU A 243 4.30 -16.23 14.22
CA LEU A 243 5.62 -16.62 14.69
C LEU A 243 6.50 -16.99 13.50
N ALA A 244 7.77 -16.58 13.56
CA ALA A 244 8.80 -17.06 12.66
C ALA A 244 9.89 -17.82 13.45
N THR A 245 10.27 -19.00 12.97
CA THR A 245 11.31 -19.86 13.56
C THR A 245 12.28 -20.35 12.49
N GLY A 246 13.38 -20.97 12.92
CA GLY A 246 14.40 -21.54 12.04
C GLY A 246 15.65 -20.66 11.92
N ASP A 247 16.34 -20.77 10.79
CA ASP A 247 17.58 -20.06 10.51
C ASP A 247 17.29 -18.62 10.08
N LEU A 248 16.91 -17.78 11.05
CA LEU A 248 16.67 -16.35 10.86
C LEU A 248 17.89 -15.51 11.26
N GLY A 249 18.06 -14.38 10.60
CA GLY A 249 19.03 -13.37 11.00
C GLY A 249 18.59 -12.75 12.33
N GLU A 250 19.55 -12.48 13.22
CA GLU A 250 19.26 -11.59 14.34
C GLU A 250 18.89 -10.23 13.75
N VAL A 251 17.73 -9.68 14.12
CA VAL A 251 17.42 -8.28 13.86
C VAL A 251 18.39 -7.48 14.72
N GLU A 252 19.52 -7.07 14.14
CA GLU A 252 20.49 -6.27 14.89
C GLU A 252 19.78 -4.98 15.29
N PRO A 253 19.69 -4.66 16.60
CA PRO A 253 18.99 -3.48 17.05
C PRO A 253 19.58 -2.25 16.33
N PRO A 254 18.72 -1.30 15.90
CA PRO A 254 19.17 -0.16 15.11
C PRO A 254 20.31 0.55 15.81
N ALA A 255 21.41 0.78 15.08
CA ALA A 255 22.60 1.43 15.62
C ALA A 255 22.21 2.73 16.33
N ILE A 256 22.72 2.96 17.54
CA ILE A 256 22.40 4.19 18.28
C ILE A 256 22.92 5.41 17.50
N PRO A 257 22.10 6.45 17.25
CA PRO A 257 22.58 7.69 16.64
C PRO A 257 23.78 8.27 17.38
N SER A 258 24.79 8.72 16.66
CA SER A 258 26.05 9.20 17.26
C SER A 258 26.66 10.36 16.49
N ASN A 259 27.74 10.95 17.03
CA ASN A 259 28.49 12.05 16.41
C ASN A 259 27.62 13.27 16.03
N LEU A 260 26.63 13.61 16.86
CA LEU A 260 25.76 14.75 16.61
C LEU A 260 26.56 16.05 16.49
N THR A 261 26.44 16.70 15.33
CA THR A 261 27.00 18.02 15.06
C THR A 261 25.88 19.02 14.85
N VAL A 262 26.02 20.20 15.44
CA VAL A 262 25.08 21.31 15.27
C VAL A 262 25.84 22.52 14.74
N THR A 263 25.48 22.97 13.54
CA THR A 263 26.04 24.18 12.93
C THR A 263 24.97 25.24 12.76
N LEU A 264 25.35 26.51 12.91
CA LEU A 264 24.45 27.64 12.72
C LEU A 264 24.67 28.26 11.35
N SER A 265 23.58 28.51 10.63
CA SER A 265 23.58 29.28 9.39
C SER A 265 22.49 30.36 9.41
N GLY A 266 22.46 31.23 8.41
CA GLY A 266 21.40 32.22 8.28
C GLY A 266 21.52 33.46 9.18
N PRO A 267 20.43 34.23 9.35
CA PRO A 267 20.44 35.54 9.98
C PRO A 267 20.61 35.46 11.50
N ARG A 268 21.43 36.35 12.07
CA ARG A 268 21.79 36.35 13.50
C ARG A 268 20.62 36.31 14.48
N MET A 269 19.47 36.91 14.14
CA MET A 269 18.30 36.95 15.03
C MET A 269 17.45 35.67 15.02
N ARG A 270 17.58 34.84 13.99
CA ARG A 270 16.84 33.59 13.79
C ARG A 270 17.72 32.63 12.97
N PRO A 271 18.80 32.10 13.57
CA PRO A 271 19.67 31.19 12.87
C PRO A 271 18.93 29.88 12.55
N ASP A 272 19.37 29.25 11.46
CA ASP A 272 19.02 27.88 11.15
C ASP A 272 20.02 26.96 11.88
N HIS A 273 19.50 26.02 12.66
CA HIS A 273 20.27 24.97 13.30
C HIS A 273 20.29 23.77 12.36
N ASN A 274 21.46 23.47 11.78
CA ASN A 274 21.66 22.34 10.89
C ASN A 274 22.34 21.22 11.69
N LEU A 275 21.60 20.16 11.94
CA LEU A 275 22.02 18.95 12.63
C LEU A 275 22.50 17.91 11.61
N SER A 276 23.55 17.18 11.95
CA SER A 276 23.98 15.98 11.26
C SER A 276 24.53 14.97 12.26
N TRP A 277 24.25 13.68 12.03
CA TRP A 277 24.66 12.57 12.89
C TRP A 277 24.96 11.34 12.04
N ASP A 278 25.60 10.34 12.66
CA ASP A 278 25.86 9.02 12.08
C ASP A 278 24.93 7.98 12.73
N GLY A 279 24.59 6.91 12.00
CA GLY A 279 23.78 5.80 12.52
C GLY A 279 22.31 6.17 12.78
N GLY A 280 21.66 5.41 13.67
CA GLY A 280 20.22 5.45 13.90
C GLY A 280 19.46 4.37 13.14
N GLY A 281 18.28 4.02 13.64
CA GLY A 281 17.29 3.21 12.91
C GLY A 281 16.65 3.95 11.74
N GLU A 282 15.66 3.33 11.12
CA GLU A 282 14.94 3.92 9.97
C GLU A 282 14.19 5.20 10.33
N THR A 283 13.76 5.33 11.58
CA THR A 283 13.08 6.50 12.12
C THR A 283 13.80 7.06 13.35
N VAL A 284 13.82 8.38 13.48
CA VAL A 284 14.45 9.08 14.60
C VAL A 284 13.55 10.15 15.19
N ASP A 285 13.72 10.38 16.49
CA ASP A 285 13.20 11.54 17.20
C ASP A 285 14.30 12.58 17.38
N VAL A 286 14.05 13.81 16.94
CA VAL A 286 14.93 14.96 17.22
C VAL A 286 14.36 15.73 18.39
N TRP A 287 15.17 15.89 19.43
CA TRP A 287 14.82 16.58 20.65
C TRP A 287 15.52 17.94 20.74
N LEU A 288 14.77 18.96 21.14
CA LEU A 288 15.27 20.28 21.50
C LEU A 288 14.86 20.60 22.94
N ASN A 289 15.84 20.75 23.82
CA ASN A 289 15.65 21.07 25.24
C ASN A 289 14.69 20.11 25.97
N GLY A 290 14.77 18.82 25.65
CA GLY A 290 13.94 17.79 26.29
C GLY A 290 12.50 17.71 25.76
N ALA A 291 12.22 18.29 24.60
CA ALA A 291 10.97 18.06 23.86
C ALA A 291 11.26 17.60 22.42
N ILE A 292 10.49 16.63 21.93
CA ILE A 292 10.53 16.22 20.51
C ILE A 292 10.07 17.39 19.65
N VAL A 293 10.87 17.73 18.64
CA VAL A 293 10.57 18.73 17.62
C VAL A 293 10.40 18.14 16.22
N PHE A 294 10.78 16.88 16.04
CA PHE A 294 10.59 16.11 14.82
C PHE A 294 10.62 14.62 15.12
N THR A 295 9.73 13.88 14.46
CA THR A 295 9.76 12.42 14.36
C THR A 295 9.60 12.09 12.88
N GLY A 296 10.44 11.21 12.35
CA GLY A 296 10.34 10.81 10.96
C GLY A 296 11.54 10.03 10.46
N ALA A 297 11.60 9.81 9.15
CA ALA A 297 12.65 9.04 8.50
C ALA A 297 14.06 9.59 8.81
N ASN A 298 14.98 8.69 9.11
CA ASN A 298 16.37 9.00 9.39
C ASN A 298 17.13 9.32 8.11
N THR A 299 17.37 10.60 7.88
CA THR A 299 18.17 11.09 6.74
C THR A 299 19.61 11.45 7.13
N GLY A 300 20.02 11.18 8.37
CA GLY A 300 21.31 11.61 8.93
C GLY A 300 21.44 13.12 9.12
N SER A 301 20.36 13.89 8.90
CA SER A 301 20.36 15.34 9.03
C SER A 301 18.98 15.92 9.35
N TYR A 302 18.96 17.07 10.01
CA TYR A 302 17.73 17.81 10.28
C TYR A 302 18.03 19.31 10.37
N THR A 303 17.15 20.15 9.85
CA THR A 303 17.32 21.60 9.93
C THR A 303 16.09 22.25 10.52
N GLN A 304 16.28 23.06 11.56
CA GLN A 304 15.21 23.84 12.16
C GLN A 304 15.62 25.29 12.39
N ARG A 305 14.72 26.21 12.03
CA ARG A 305 14.88 27.62 12.36
C ARG A 305 14.43 27.87 13.79
N VAL A 306 15.38 28.22 14.66
CA VAL A 306 15.10 28.47 16.08
C VAL A 306 15.26 29.96 16.38
N PRO A 307 14.26 30.62 17.03
CA PRO A 307 14.44 31.98 17.53
C PRO A 307 15.59 32.03 18.55
N ILE A 308 16.29 33.16 18.72
CA ILE A 308 17.28 33.29 19.80
C ILE A 308 16.59 32.98 21.15
N LEU A 309 16.96 31.85 21.75
CA LEU A 309 16.67 31.53 23.14
C LEU A 309 17.83 32.07 23.99
N PHE A 310 17.51 32.70 25.12
CA PHE A 310 18.52 33.06 26.11
C PHE A 310 18.93 31.79 26.87
N GLY A 311 19.95 31.09 26.37
CA GLY A 311 20.46 29.85 26.96
C GLY A 311 21.15 28.97 25.93
N ALA A 312 21.85 27.93 26.38
CA ALA A 312 22.36 26.90 25.48
C ALA A 312 21.18 26.06 24.97
N THR A 313 21.14 25.78 23.66
CA THR A 313 20.22 24.80 23.08
C THR A 313 20.79 23.41 23.27
N ASN A 314 20.06 22.51 23.92
CA ASN A 314 20.42 21.11 24.01
C ASN A 314 19.71 20.32 22.90
N TRP A 315 20.49 19.68 22.02
CA TRP A 315 19.98 18.86 20.94
C TRP A 315 20.32 17.40 21.22
N GLN A 316 19.37 16.51 20.97
CA GLN A 316 19.60 15.06 20.99
C GLN A 316 18.85 14.43 19.82
N VAL A 317 19.39 13.34 19.29
CA VAL A 317 18.71 12.51 18.29
C VAL A 317 18.62 11.11 18.87
N CYS A 318 17.43 10.50 18.85
CA CYS A 318 17.20 9.17 19.38
C CYS A 318 16.59 8.27 18.31
N ASN A 319 16.76 6.96 18.43
CA ASN A 319 15.87 6.02 17.74
C ASN A 319 14.42 6.33 18.16
N ALA A 320 13.49 6.40 17.21
CA ALA A 320 12.15 6.90 17.49
C ALA A 320 11.45 6.06 18.57
N GLY A 321 10.86 6.75 19.56
CA GLY A 321 10.17 6.10 20.68
C GLY A 321 11.06 5.43 21.72
N THR A 322 12.39 5.53 21.62
CA THR A 322 13.33 4.91 22.56
C THR A 322 14.14 5.96 23.37
N THR A 323 14.95 5.47 24.31
CA THR A 323 15.93 6.30 25.05
C THR A 323 17.35 6.15 24.51
N GLU A 324 17.52 5.51 23.36
CA GLU A 324 18.81 5.30 22.71
C GLU A 324 19.15 6.53 21.87
N CYS A 325 19.95 7.42 22.44
CA CYS A 325 20.19 8.76 21.88
C CYS A 325 21.67 9.05 21.69
N THR A 326 21.95 10.05 20.85
CA THR A 326 23.26 10.70 20.76
C THR A 326 23.73 11.16 22.14
N ASP A 327 24.98 10.83 22.45
CA ASP A 327 25.71 11.32 23.64
C ASP A 327 25.88 12.86 23.67
#